data_AF-A0A101N7V1-F1
#
_entry.id   AF-A0A101N7V1-F1
#
_cell.length_a   1.000
_cell.length_b   1.000
_cell.length_c   1.000
_cell.angle_alpha   90.00
_cell.angle_beta   90.00
_cell.angle_gamma   90.00
#
_symmetry.space_group_name_H-M   'P 1'
#
loop_
_entity.id
_entity.type
_entity.pdbx_description
1 polymer ?
#
loop_
_entity_poly.entity_id
_entity_poly.type
_entity_poly.pdbx_seq_one_letter_code
_entity_poly.pdbx_strand_id
1 'polypeptide(L)' 'MVSKIRVLLGMLVLLALAIGAIALLASAGAAAIWFTIVPLGILFMGASLLRSFGWFDKRSR' A
#
# COMPACT_ATOMS: atom_id res chain seq x y z
N MET A 1 -2.88 18.60 -9.08
CA MET A 1 -1.50 19.07 -9.33
C MET A 1 -0.50 18.44 -8.37
N VAL A 2 -0.79 17.27 -7.78
CA VAL A 2 0.21 16.53 -6.99
C VAL A 2 1.31 16.12 -7.95
N SER A 3 2.57 16.20 -7.53
CA SER A 3 3.67 15.76 -8.38
C SER A 3 3.48 14.29 -8.72
N LYS A 4 3.49 13.96 -10.02
CA LYS A 4 3.34 12.60 -10.53
C LYS A 4 4.33 11.64 -9.86
N ILE A 5 5.51 12.14 -9.51
CA ILE A 5 6.58 11.42 -8.80
C ILE A 5 6.18 11.04 -7.37
N ARG A 6 5.51 11.94 -6.62
CA ARG A 6 5.06 11.64 -5.24
C ARG A 6 4.01 10.54 -5.21
N VAL A 7 3.11 10.54 -6.19
CA VAL A 7 2.08 9.50 -6.36
C VAL A 7 2.75 8.17 -6.72
N LEU A 8 3.68 8.19 -7.68
CA LEU A 8 4.46 7.01 -8.07
C LEU A 8 5.22 6.39 -6.91
N LEU A 9 5.92 7.21 -6.10
CA LEU A 9 6.62 6.75 -4.91
C LEU A 9 5.66 6.13 -3.89
N GLY A 10 4.51 6.77 -3.64
CA GLY A 10 3.49 6.24 -2.73
C GLY A 10 2.94 4.88 -3.19
N MET A 11 2.65 4.73 -4.48
CA MET A 11 2.20 3.45 -5.05
C MET A 11 3.30 2.40 -5.03
N LEU A 12 4.55 2.75 -5.30
CA LEU A 12 5.70 1.83 -5.22
C LEU A 12 5.91 1.30 -3.81
N VAL A 13 5.82 2.17 -2.79
CA VAL A 13 5.93 1.75 -1.39
C VAL A 13 4.80 0.79 -1.03
N LEU A 14 3.55 1.11 -1.38
CA LEU A 14 2.41 0.24 -1.13
C LEU A 14 2.54 -1.11 -1.84
N LEU A 15 3.04 -1.10 -3.07
CA LEU A 15 3.29 -2.32 -3.84
C LEU A 15 4.38 -3.17 -3.18
N ALA A 16 5.51 -2.56 -2.79
CA ALA A 16 6.59 -3.26 -2.09
C ALA A 16 6.11 -3.86 -0.77
N LEU A 17 5.26 -3.15 -0.03
CA LEU A 17 4.69 -3.60 1.23
C LEU A 17 3.71 -4.76 1.03
N ALA A 18 2.89 -4.72 -0.02
CA ALA A 18 2.00 -5.82 -0.39
C ALA A 18 2.79 -7.08 -0.80
N ILE A 19 3.85 -6.93 -1.61
CA ILE A 19 4.72 -8.05 -2.00
C ILE A 19 5.45 -8.62 -0.78
N GLY A 20 5.98 -7.76 0.09
CA GLY A 20 6.62 -8.17 1.35
C GLY A 20 5.67 -8.97 2.24
N ALA A 21 4.41 -8.54 2.38
CA ALA A 21 3.41 -9.26 3.14
C ALA A 21 3.04 -10.62 2.53
N ILE A 22 2.99 -10.72 1.19
CA ILE A 22 2.79 -12.00 0.50
C ILE A 22 3.96 -12.95 0.80
N ALA A 23 5.19 -12.47 0.72
CA ALA A 23 6.38 -13.26 1.04
C ALA A 23 6.38 -13.72 2.52
N LEU A 24 5.94 -12.85 3.43
CA LEU A 24 5.79 -13.16 4.86
C LEU A 24 4.68 -14.19 5.13
N LEU A 25 3.56 -14.12 4.42
CA LEU A 25 2.50 -15.13 4.49
C LEU A 25 2.97 -16.47 3.94
N ALA A 26 3.74 -16.46 2.86
CA ALA A 26 4.33 -17.65 2.28
C ALA A 26 5.32 -18.32 3.23
N SER A 27 6.16 -17.54 3.92
CA SER A 27 7.08 -18.09 4.91
C SER A 27 6.39 -18.60 6.18
N ALA A 28 5.26 -17.98 6.56
CA ALA A 28 4.46 -18.38 7.71
C ALA A 28 3.57 -19.62 7.44
N GLY A 29 3.53 -20.15 6.21
CA GLY A 29 2.66 -21.28 5.85
C GLY A 29 1.17 -20.93 5.96
N ALA A 30 0.80 -19.67 5.72
CA ALA A 30 -0.57 -19.21 5.87
C ALA A 30 -1.52 -19.88 4.87
N ALA A 31 -2.78 -20.06 5.27
CA ALA A 31 -3.81 -20.59 4.38
C ALA A 31 -4.03 -19.67 3.17
N ALA A 32 -4.38 -20.26 2.02
CA ALA A 32 -4.54 -19.56 0.73
C ALA A 32 -5.44 -18.31 0.79
N ILE A 33 -6.44 -18.31 1.69
CA ILE A 33 -7.36 -17.18 1.89
C ILE A 33 -6.67 -15.90 2.40
N TRP A 34 -5.55 -16.02 3.11
CA TRP A 34 -4.83 -14.87 3.64
C TRP A 34 -4.07 -14.11 2.55
N PHE A 35 -3.71 -14.78 1.45
CA PHE A 35 -3.01 -14.16 0.32
C PHE A 35 -3.90 -13.20 -0.49
N THR A 36 -5.22 -13.27 -0.34
CA THR A 36 -6.13 -12.29 -0.93
C THR A 36 -6.50 -11.20 0.07
N ILE A 37 -6.79 -11.58 1.32
CA ILE A 37 -7.23 -10.64 2.36
C ILE A 37 -6.11 -9.66 2.74
N VAL A 38 -4.90 -10.16 3.01
CA VAL A 38 -3.80 -9.33 3.55
C VAL A 38 -3.32 -8.28 2.53
N PRO A 39 -3.05 -8.62 1.25
CA PRO A 39 -2.62 -7.62 0.29
C PRO A 39 -3.71 -6.59 0.00
N LEU A 40 -4.98 -7.01 -0.10
CA LEU A 40 -6.10 -6.07 -0.27
C LEU A 40 -6.21 -5.12 0.92
N GLY A 41 -6.12 -5.64 2.15
CA GLY A 41 -6.13 -4.82 3.37
C GLY A 41 -5.00 -3.80 3.40
N ILE A 42 -3.78 -4.21 3.05
CA ILE A 42 -2.61 -3.32 3.00
C ILE A 42 -2.81 -2.21 1.96
N LEU A 43 -3.30 -2.55 0.77
CA LEU A 43 -3.56 -1.54 -0.26
C LEU A 43 -4.65 -0.56 0.16
N PHE A 44 -5.76 -1.05 0.71
CA PHE A 44 -6.88 -0.19 1.12
C PHE A 44 -6.50 0.71 2.31
N MET A 45 -5.91 0.12 3.34
CA MET A 45 -5.55 0.83 4.55
C MET A 45 -4.35 1.74 4.30
N GLY A 46 -3.33 1.26 3.60
CA GLY A 46 -2.16 2.04 3.23
C GLY A 46 -2.49 3.22 2.32
N ALA A 47 -3.35 3.03 1.31
CA ALA A 47 -3.80 4.14 0.47
C ALA A 47 -4.64 5.17 1.26
N SER A 48 -5.51 4.70 2.16
CA SER A 48 -6.30 5.58 3.03
C SER A 48 -5.42 6.39 3.98
N LEU A 49 -4.38 5.78 4.55
CA LEU A 49 -3.40 6.46 5.40
C LEU A 49 -2.59 7.48 4.60
N LEU A 50 -2.03 7.10 3.45
CA LEU A 50 -1.30 8.05 2.58
C LEU A 50 -2.17 9.23 2.17
N ARG A 51 -3.46 8.99 1.93
CA ARG A 51 -4.43 10.05 1.66
C ARG A 51 -4.66 10.92 2.91
N SER A 52 -4.87 10.34 4.09
CA SER A 52 -5.07 11.08 5.34
C SER A 52 -3.85 11.94 5.72
N PHE A 53 -2.64 11.49 5.41
CA PHE A 53 -1.41 12.27 5.61
C PHE A 53 -1.23 13.39 4.57
N GLY A 54 -2.18 13.56 3.64
CA GLY A 54 -2.10 14.54 2.57
C GLY A 54 -1.01 14.23 1.55
N TRP A 55 -0.53 12.98 1.47
CA TRP A 55 0.49 12.58 0.49
C TRP A 55 -0.06 12.63 -0.94
N PHE A 56 -1.34 12.27 -1.09
CA PHE A 56 -2.10 12.41 -2.33
C PHE A 56 -2.86 13.73 -2.44
N ASP A 57 -2.82 14.59 -1.42
CA ASP A 57 -3.42 15.92 -1.51
C ASP A 57 -2.41 16.92 -2.05
N LYS A 58 -2.92 17.82 -2.90
CA LYS A 58 -2.14 18.97 -3.36
C LYS A 58 -2.06 19.91 -2.16
N ARG A 59 -0.85 20.31 -1.73
CA ARG A 59 -0.66 21.30 -0.67
C ARG A 59 -1.56 22.51 -1.00
N SER A 60 -2.61 22.71 -0.22
CA SER A 60 -3.55 23.80 -0.45
C SER A 60 -2.91 25.06 0.10
N ARG A 61 -2.21 25.79 -0.79
CA ARG A 61 -1.47 27.04 -0.56
C ARG A 61 -0.42 26.98 0.54
#